data_AF-A0A533ZCP8-F1
#
_entry.id   AF-A0A533ZCP8-F1
#
_cell.length_a   1.000
_cell.length_b   1.000
_cell.length_c   1.000
_cell.angle_alpha   90.00
_cell.angle_beta   90.00
_cell.angle_gamma   90.00
#
_symmetry.space_group_name_H-M   'P 1'
#
loop_
_entity.id
_entity.type
_entity.pdbx_description
1 polymer ?
#
loop_
_entity_poly.entity_id
_entity_poly.type
_entity_poly.pdbx_seq_one_letter_code
_entity_poly.pdbx_strand_id
1 'polypeptide(L)'
;MANIWNSWNRDHYLGLHPWTWIQFESAELPGPFPFFGGVDPEVVASLQEAHHLMQSAIDTAISDVFAHRGPLDDPDRRRRLEDAYAELVQSRPHLRAHIRCGRRPDGTFQWEFPLEPGKSAKMTYVGLRGFNAATQQVFPLRFNDAPAPALGKFLGLLDGTHTVAELQSAAEKSGPGNTGDLTRLLENLKAYDCLGVAPRSSIRSRWLAPTQDRDVIHLGHAALLYRQQDQFFLFDPWLMPWFAEMPIPSLWGSLHPRPAAIFLTHDHDDHVDPRTLLTMPKDIPVIVPSRKNRRKLYYDYPALLSELGFARVIELAHGETFPFEGGCVASVPFFGEDPCDIEMPRNCYLIADRGRNTLVHVDSGPTNAGRSALTEGVIDDLVKRYGPIATIFASQQQLQEVRTFAVHACLSPPGQWLEVGEDGFLTNSYLAQLATSAKARLFVSYATGGADWYPDHLSFMFSRRNPSRTALLTAHWERPEALKDKLAPVGCGYHYSRALDILRATPDGGTTVVSAGEQLFPLTLYRLDHGDPPFLKR
;
A
#
# COMPACT_ATOMS: atom_id res chain seq x y z
N MET A 1 14.76 -32.14 23.58
CA MET A 1 15.04 -31.50 22.27
C MET A 1 16.27 -30.62 22.45
N ALA A 2 17.20 -30.60 21.50
CA ALA A 2 18.33 -29.69 21.57
C ALA A 2 17.82 -28.25 21.50
N ASN A 3 18.37 -27.35 22.33
CA ASN A 3 18.00 -25.93 22.32
C ASN A 3 18.25 -25.36 20.90
N ILE A 4 17.20 -24.89 20.21
CA ILE A 4 17.27 -24.37 18.83
C ILE A 4 18.35 -23.31 18.68
N TRP A 5 18.58 -22.48 19.71
CA TRP A 5 19.58 -21.41 19.72
C TRP A 5 21.03 -21.92 19.58
N ASN A 6 21.31 -23.17 19.96
CA ASN A 6 22.63 -23.79 19.78
C ASN A 6 22.88 -24.30 18.35
N SER A 7 21.89 -24.13 17.46
CA SER A 7 22.00 -24.48 16.04
C SER A 7 22.93 -23.60 15.24
N TRP A 8 23.23 -22.40 15.76
CA TRP A 8 23.94 -21.35 15.06
C TRP A 8 25.01 -20.76 15.97
N ASN A 9 26.02 -20.13 15.38
CA ASN A 9 26.97 -19.34 16.15
C ASN A 9 26.25 -18.12 16.75
N ARG A 10 26.47 -17.86 18.04
CA ARG A 10 25.84 -16.78 18.80
C ARG A 10 26.14 -15.39 18.23
N ASP A 11 27.30 -15.22 17.61
CA ASP A 11 27.75 -13.93 17.05
C ASP A 11 27.37 -13.74 15.57
N HIS A 12 26.73 -14.74 14.95
CA HIS A 12 26.24 -14.61 13.58
C HIS A 12 24.88 -13.90 13.56
N TYR A 13 24.63 -13.18 12.48
CA TYR A 13 23.37 -12.52 12.17
C TYR A 13 22.38 -13.51 11.57
N LEU A 14 21.10 -13.37 11.95
CA LEU A 14 20.01 -14.22 11.49
C LEU A 14 18.91 -13.36 10.88
N GLY A 15 18.34 -13.80 9.75
CA GLY A 15 17.22 -13.11 9.11
C GLY A 15 16.39 -14.04 8.23
N LEU A 16 15.22 -13.57 7.80
CA LEU A 16 14.41 -14.30 6.82
C LEU A 16 15.08 -14.26 5.43
N HIS A 17 14.96 -15.35 4.69
CA HIS A 17 15.34 -15.32 3.28
C HIS A 17 14.42 -14.38 2.47
N PRO A 18 14.93 -13.75 1.39
CA PRO A 18 14.12 -12.88 0.50
C PRO A 18 12.93 -13.58 -0.18
N TRP A 19 12.91 -14.91 -0.16
CA TRP A 19 11.89 -15.77 -0.75
C TRP A 19 11.03 -16.50 0.29
N THR A 20 11.17 -16.11 1.54
CA THR A 20 10.29 -16.56 2.62
C THR A 20 9.27 -15.47 2.89
N TRP A 21 7.99 -15.83 2.86
CA TRP A 21 6.93 -14.95 3.35
C TRP A 21 6.11 -15.58 4.45
N ILE A 22 5.57 -14.70 5.28
CA ILE A 22 4.81 -15.04 6.47
C ILE A 22 3.54 -14.21 6.41
N GLN A 23 2.42 -14.85 6.70
CA GLN A 23 1.12 -14.22 6.80
C GLN A 23 0.44 -14.69 8.08
N PHE A 24 -0.15 -13.78 8.83
CA PHE A 24 -0.98 -14.15 9.96
C PHE A 24 -2.32 -14.74 9.49
N GLU A 25 -2.79 -15.77 10.20
CA GLU A 25 -4.05 -16.44 9.96
C GLU A 25 -5.08 -16.00 11.01
N SER A 26 -6.19 -15.46 10.52
CA SER A 26 -7.31 -14.98 11.35
C SER A 26 -8.13 -16.13 11.92
N ALA A 27 -8.71 -15.92 13.10
CA ALA A 27 -9.69 -16.83 13.71
C ALA A 27 -11.04 -16.76 12.98
N GLU A 28 -11.36 -15.57 12.49
CA GLU A 28 -12.59 -15.22 11.81
C GLU A 28 -12.32 -15.18 10.31
N LEU A 29 -13.34 -15.49 9.50
CA LEU A 29 -13.29 -15.08 8.10
C LEU A 29 -13.12 -13.56 8.09
N PRO A 30 -12.13 -13.01 7.36
CA PRO A 30 -12.06 -11.57 7.21
C PRO A 30 -13.42 -11.14 6.66
N GLY A 31 -14.15 -10.34 7.43
CA GLY A 31 -15.33 -9.67 6.90
C GLY A 31 -14.97 -8.94 5.60
N PRO A 32 -15.95 -8.46 4.82
CA PRO A 32 -15.67 -7.93 3.49
C PRO A 32 -14.59 -6.85 3.48
N PHE A 33 -14.49 -6.06 4.54
CA PHE A 33 -13.47 -5.02 4.73
C PHE A 33 -12.83 -5.13 6.12
N PRO A 34 -11.69 -5.83 6.28
CA PRO A 34 -10.98 -5.89 7.56
C PRO A 34 -10.47 -4.50 7.97
N PHE A 35 -10.52 -4.18 9.26
CA PHE A 35 -10.12 -2.89 9.84
C PHE A 35 -10.91 -1.67 9.34
N PHE A 36 -12.00 -1.87 8.60
CA PHE A 36 -12.90 -0.79 8.18
C PHE A 36 -13.69 -0.25 9.39
N GLY A 37 -13.78 1.07 9.51
CA GLY A 37 -14.36 1.75 10.66
C GLY A 37 -15.36 2.86 10.33
N GLY A 38 -16.11 3.27 11.34
CA GLY A 38 -17.20 4.24 11.23
C GLY A 38 -18.58 3.61 11.07
N VAL A 39 -18.65 2.28 11.05
CA VAL A 39 -19.86 1.48 10.87
C VAL A 39 -19.68 0.12 11.55
N ASP A 40 -20.78 -0.47 12.00
CA ASP A 40 -20.78 -1.79 12.60
C ASP A 40 -20.42 -2.88 11.57
N PRO A 41 -19.47 -3.78 11.84
CA PRO A 41 -19.16 -4.89 10.93
C PRO A 41 -20.38 -5.73 10.51
N GLU A 42 -21.38 -5.90 11.38
CA GLU A 42 -22.61 -6.63 11.03
C GLU A 42 -23.48 -5.87 10.00
N VAL A 43 -23.47 -4.54 10.07
CA VAL A 43 -24.13 -3.66 9.11
C VAL A 43 -23.41 -3.73 7.76
N VAL A 44 -22.07 -3.65 7.77
CA VAL A 44 -21.26 -3.83 6.55
C VAL A 44 -21.51 -5.19 5.91
N ALA A 45 -21.54 -6.26 6.70
CA ALA A 45 -21.85 -7.60 6.20
C ALA A 45 -23.23 -7.66 5.54
N SER A 46 -24.23 -6.96 6.09
CA SER A 46 -25.57 -6.89 5.49
C SER A 46 -25.60 -6.09 4.19
N LEU A 47 -24.85 -4.98 4.12
CA LEU A 47 -24.69 -4.19 2.89
C LEU A 47 -24.02 -5.02 1.80
N GLN A 48 -22.95 -5.73 2.14
CA GLN A 48 -22.25 -6.64 1.24
C GLN A 48 -23.16 -7.79 0.77
N GLU A 49 -23.92 -8.40 1.68
CA GLU A 49 -24.88 -9.45 1.33
C GLU A 49 -25.92 -8.93 0.34
N ALA A 50 -26.48 -7.75 0.58
CA ALA A 50 -27.47 -7.13 -0.31
C ALA A 50 -26.88 -6.87 -1.72
N HIS A 51 -25.65 -6.36 -1.79
CA HIS A 51 -24.94 -6.17 -3.06
C HIS A 51 -24.67 -7.51 -3.77
N HIS A 52 -24.14 -8.50 -3.07
CA HIS A 52 -23.86 -9.83 -3.62
C HIS A 52 -25.11 -10.53 -4.18
N LEU A 53 -26.24 -10.44 -3.46
CA LEU A 53 -27.51 -11.00 -3.92
C LEU A 53 -28.05 -10.32 -5.19
N MET A 54 -27.67 -9.07 -5.45
CA MET A 54 -28.02 -8.33 -6.67
C MET A 54 -27.04 -8.57 -7.83
N GLN A 55 -25.83 -9.07 -7.56
CA GLN A 55 -24.74 -9.13 -8.52
C GLN A 55 -25.13 -9.82 -9.84
N SER A 56 -25.82 -10.96 -9.78
CA SER A 56 -26.23 -11.68 -10.99
C SER A 56 -27.19 -10.87 -11.87
N ALA A 57 -28.10 -10.11 -11.26
CA ALA A 57 -29.02 -9.23 -12.00
C ALA A 57 -28.28 -8.03 -12.61
N ILE A 58 -27.32 -7.47 -11.87
CA ILE A 58 -26.44 -6.38 -12.32
C ILE A 58 -25.58 -6.84 -13.50
N ASP A 59 -24.92 -7.99 -13.40
CA ASP A 59 -24.11 -8.57 -14.47
C ASP A 59 -24.93 -8.83 -15.74
N THR A 60 -26.18 -9.28 -15.57
CA THR A 60 -27.11 -9.47 -16.69
C THR A 60 -27.47 -8.13 -17.34
N ALA A 61 -27.75 -7.09 -16.55
CA ALA A 61 -28.04 -5.76 -17.07
C ALA A 61 -26.84 -5.15 -17.82
N ILE A 62 -25.62 -5.36 -17.31
CA ILE A 62 -24.38 -4.96 -18.00
C ILE A 62 -24.23 -5.75 -19.31
N SER A 63 -24.44 -7.07 -19.26
CA SER A 63 -24.38 -7.93 -20.46
C SER A 63 -25.37 -7.49 -21.53
N ASP A 64 -26.57 -7.06 -21.16
CA ASP A 64 -27.58 -6.53 -22.09
C ASP A 64 -27.11 -5.26 -22.81
N VAL A 65 -26.39 -4.37 -22.13
CA VAL A 65 -25.81 -3.17 -22.74
C VAL A 65 -24.77 -3.56 -23.79
N PHE A 66 -23.83 -4.43 -23.43
CA PHE A 66 -22.77 -4.90 -24.34
C PHE A 66 -23.29 -5.78 -25.48
N ALA A 67 -24.39 -6.50 -25.27
CA ALA A 67 -25.10 -7.26 -26.30
C ALA A 67 -26.06 -6.42 -27.14
N HIS A 68 -26.12 -5.10 -26.92
CA HIS A 68 -27.01 -4.16 -27.60
C HIS A 68 -28.52 -4.48 -27.45
N ARG A 69 -28.90 -5.15 -26.36
CA ARG A 69 -30.30 -5.40 -25.97
C ARG A 69 -30.87 -4.30 -25.06
N GLY A 70 -30.01 -3.61 -24.33
CA GLY A 70 -30.34 -2.40 -23.55
C GLY A 70 -29.59 -1.17 -24.08
N PRO A 71 -30.21 0.04 -24.04
CA PRO A 71 -29.48 1.26 -24.41
C PRO A 71 -28.41 1.57 -23.35
N LEU A 72 -27.30 2.23 -23.71
CA LEU A 72 -26.31 2.68 -22.73
C LEU A 72 -26.92 3.71 -21.76
N ASP A 73 -27.62 4.70 -22.32
CA ASP A 73 -28.29 5.78 -21.60
C ASP A 73 -29.76 5.44 -21.34
N ASP A 74 -30.01 4.68 -20.27
CA ASP A 74 -31.36 4.28 -19.86
C ASP A 74 -31.84 5.13 -18.67
N PRO A 75 -32.76 6.10 -18.86
CA PRO A 75 -33.18 7.01 -17.81
C PRO A 75 -33.93 6.30 -16.67
N ASP A 76 -34.47 5.10 -16.91
CA ASP A 76 -35.21 4.32 -15.92
C ASP A 76 -34.32 3.29 -15.18
N ARG A 77 -33.05 3.12 -15.57
CA ARG A 77 -32.16 2.11 -14.99
C ARG A 77 -31.90 2.35 -13.51
N ARG A 78 -31.54 3.59 -13.14
CA ARG A 78 -31.32 3.98 -11.74
C ARG A 78 -32.54 3.65 -10.89
N ARG A 79 -33.73 4.05 -11.36
CA ARG A 79 -35.01 3.79 -10.69
C ARG A 79 -35.26 2.29 -10.51
N ARG A 80 -35.10 1.48 -11.55
CA ARG A 80 -35.31 0.03 -11.47
C ARG A 80 -34.34 -0.65 -10.50
N LEU A 81 -33.08 -0.21 -10.47
CA LEU A 81 -32.06 -0.76 -9.57
C LEU A 81 -32.37 -0.44 -8.10
N GLU A 82 -32.77 0.79 -7.82
CA GLU A 82 -33.27 1.22 -6.49
C GLU A 82 -34.50 0.42 -6.05
N ASP A 83 -35.49 0.25 -6.93
CA ASP A 83 -36.71 -0.52 -6.63
C ASP A 83 -36.39 -1.97 -6.31
N ALA A 84 -35.53 -2.61 -7.13
CA ALA A 84 -35.11 -3.98 -6.93
C ALA A 84 -34.31 -4.17 -5.62
N TYR A 85 -33.42 -3.22 -5.29
CA TYR A 85 -32.70 -3.23 -4.02
C TYR A 85 -33.64 -3.09 -2.82
N ALA A 86 -34.62 -2.19 -2.89
CA ALA A 86 -35.61 -2.03 -1.83
C ALA A 86 -36.47 -3.28 -1.63
N GLU A 87 -36.91 -3.93 -2.71
CA GLU A 87 -37.63 -5.21 -2.65
C GLU A 87 -36.80 -6.31 -1.98
N LEU A 88 -35.51 -6.41 -2.34
CA LEU A 88 -34.57 -7.36 -1.75
C LEU A 88 -34.43 -7.16 -0.24
N VAL A 89 -34.21 -5.92 0.21
CA VAL A 89 -34.03 -5.59 1.63
C VAL A 89 -35.34 -5.79 2.40
N GLN A 90 -36.48 -5.36 1.85
CA GLN A 90 -37.78 -5.46 2.54
C GLN A 90 -38.24 -6.90 2.74
N SER A 91 -37.90 -7.79 1.82
CA SER A 91 -38.21 -9.22 1.90
C SER A 91 -37.35 -10.00 2.90
N ARG A 92 -36.29 -9.39 3.48
CA ARG A 92 -35.32 -10.04 4.38
C ARG A 92 -35.24 -9.32 5.73
N PRO A 93 -35.84 -9.87 6.81
CA PRO A 93 -35.88 -9.21 8.11
C PRO A 93 -34.51 -8.82 8.69
N HIS A 94 -33.47 -9.63 8.49
CA HIS A 94 -32.11 -9.35 8.99
C HIS A 94 -31.46 -8.18 8.25
N LEU A 95 -31.64 -8.07 6.92
CA LEU A 95 -31.16 -6.91 6.16
C LEU A 95 -31.91 -5.63 6.57
N ARG A 96 -33.22 -5.70 6.73
CA ARG A 96 -34.06 -4.56 7.15
C ARG A 96 -33.73 -4.07 8.57
N ALA A 97 -33.12 -4.91 9.41
CA ALA A 97 -32.65 -4.49 10.73
C ALA A 97 -31.49 -3.48 10.63
N HIS A 98 -30.68 -3.56 9.58
CA HIS A 98 -29.51 -2.71 9.37
C HIS A 98 -29.70 -1.64 8.28
N ILE A 99 -30.52 -1.92 7.27
CA ILE A 99 -30.63 -1.08 6.06
C ILE A 99 -32.04 -0.49 5.99
N ARG A 100 -32.12 0.83 5.95
CA ARG A 100 -33.36 1.58 5.71
C ARG A 100 -33.36 2.08 4.28
N CYS A 101 -34.24 1.53 3.45
CA CYS A 101 -34.38 1.99 2.07
C CYS A 101 -35.80 1.90 1.52
N GLY A 102 -36.07 2.72 0.50
CA GLY A 102 -37.36 2.79 -0.18
C GLY A 102 -37.63 4.19 -0.73
N ARG A 103 -38.67 4.31 -1.57
CA ARG A 103 -39.10 5.62 -2.09
C ARG A 103 -39.92 6.39 -1.08
N ARG A 104 -39.59 7.67 -0.92
CA ARG A 104 -40.39 8.64 -0.19
C ARG A 104 -41.60 9.09 -1.03
N PRO A 105 -42.63 9.71 -0.40
CA PRO A 105 -43.80 10.22 -1.13
C PRO A 105 -43.49 11.24 -2.23
N ASP A 106 -42.36 11.95 -2.15
CA ASP A 106 -41.89 12.90 -3.15
C ASP A 106 -41.16 12.24 -4.34
N GLY A 107 -41.07 10.90 -4.35
CA GLY A 107 -40.41 10.11 -5.40
C GLY A 107 -38.91 9.92 -5.19
N THR A 108 -38.29 10.59 -4.22
CA THR A 108 -36.87 10.42 -3.92
C THR A 108 -36.59 9.06 -3.28
N PHE A 109 -35.47 8.43 -3.63
CA PHE A 109 -35.04 7.18 -3.01
C PHE A 109 -34.25 7.46 -1.74
N GLN A 110 -34.67 6.84 -0.64
CA GLN A 110 -33.94 6.85 0.62
C GLN A 110 -33.08 5.60 0.71
N TRP A 111 -31.84 5.75 1.15
CA TRP A 111 -30.94 4.65 1.48
C TRP A 111 -29.99 5.08 2.61
N GLU A 112 -30.15 4.46 3.77
CA GLU A 112 -29.48 4.82 5.01
C GLU A 112 -29.14 3.55 5.81
N PHE A 113 -28.03 3.59 6.53
CA PHE A 113 -27.61 2.56 7.48
C PHE A 113 -26.98 3.25 8.71
N PRO A 114 -26.99 2.62 9.89
CA PRO A 114 -26.45 3.23 11.09
C PRO A 114 -24.92 3.37 11.00
N LEU A 115 -24.43 4.57 11.32
CA LEU A 115 -23.00 4.85 11.46
C LEU A 115 -22.62 4.76 12.94
N GLU A 116 -21.43 4.24 13.21
CA GLU A 116 -20.87 4.07 14.54
C GLU A 116 -19.43 4.60 14.55
N PRO A 117 -19.20 5.91 14.76
CA PRO A 117 -17.90 6.56 14.52
C PRO A 117 -16.69 6.00 15.30
N GLY A 118 -16.95 5.24 16.38
CA GLY A 118 -15.92 4.61 17.19
C GLY A 118 -15.78 3.09 16.98
N LYS A 119 -16.62 2.48 16.14
CA LYS A 119 -16.59 1.04 15.87
C LYS A 119 -15.85 0.77 14.56
N SER A 120 -15.05 -0.29 14.58
CA SER A 120 -14.32 -0.82 13.43
C SER A 120 -14.31 -2.33 13.45
N ALA A 121 -14.19 -2.94 12.28
CA ALA A 121 -13.86 -4.34 12.15
C ALA A 121 -12.50 -4.60 12.81
N LYS A 122 -12.40 -5.71 13.53
CA LYS A 122 -11.15 -6.17 14.14
C LYS A 122 -10.79 -7.51 13.53
N MET A 123 -9.50 -7.81 13.48
CA MET A 123 -9.04 -9.16 13.19
C MET A 123 -8.26 -9.66 14.39
N THR A 124 -8.56 -10.89 14.82
CA THR A 124 -7.76 -11.60 15.81
C THR A 124 -7.01 -12.72 15.11
N TYR A 125 -5.69 -12.70 15.21
CA TYR A 125 -4.85 -13.72 14.60
C TYR A 125 -4.57 -14.86 15.59
N VAL A 126 -4.79 -16.10 15.14
CA VAL A 126 -4.64 -17.34 15.94
C VAL A 126 -3.52 -18.24 15.44
N GLY A 127 -2.82 -17.79 14.40
CA GLY A 127 -1.72 -18.52 13.82
C GLY A 127 -1.03 -17.71 12.74
N LEU A 128 -0.09 -18.36 12.08
CA LEU A 128 0.56 -17.87 10.89
C LEU A 128 0.80 -19.00 9.92
N ARG A 129 0.99 -18.63 8.67
CA ARG A 129 1.45 -19.48 7.59
C ARG A 129 2.76 -18.93 7.09
N GLY A 130 3.79 -19.77 7.06
CA GLY A 130 5.04 -19.49 6.36
C GLY A 130 5.06 -20.22 5.02
N PHE A 131 5.70 -19.61 4.03
CA PHE A 131 5.97 -20.24 2.74
C PHE A 131 7.35 -19.88 2.24
N ASN A 132 8.05 -20.90 1.73
CA ASN A 132 9.32 -20.77 1.05
C ASN A 132 9.09 -20.92 -0.45
N ALA A 133 9.24 -19.83 -1.21
CA ALA A 133 8.99 -19.83 -2.64
C ALA A 133 10.02 -20.63 -3.45
N ALA A 134 11.24 -20.77 -2.95
CA ALA A 134 12.29 -21.55 -3.60
C ALA A 134 12.03 -23.07 -3.52
N THR A 135 11.53 -23.55 -2.37
CA THR A 135 11.20 -24.97 -2.17
C THR A 135 9.74 -25.30 -2.41
N GLN A 136 8.88 -24.30 -2.60
CA GLN A 136 7.42 -24.39 -2.69
C GLN A 136 6.77 -25.07 -1.47
N GLN A 137 7.39 -24.95 -0.30
CA GLN A 137 6.89 -25.55 0.93
C GLN A 137 6.09 -24.53 1.76
N VAL A 138 4.98 -25.00 2.33
CA VAL A 138 4.14 -24.25 3.28
C VAL A 138 4.27 -24.90 4.66
N PHE A 139 4.30 -24.10 5.72
CA PHE A 139 4.12 -24.57 7.08
C PHE A 139 3.10 -23.72 7.85
N PRO A 140 2.13 -24.33 8.53
CA PRO A 140 1.27 -23.63 9.47
C PRO A 140 1.91 -23.59 10.87
N LEU A 141 1.63 -22.55 11.63
CA LEU A 141 1.92 -22.46 13.05
C LEU A 141 0.69 -21.88 13.76
N ARG A 142 0.09 -22.63 14.68
CA ARG A 142 -0.95 -22.11 15.57
C ARG A 142 -0.33 -21.49 16.81
N PHE A 143 -0.85 -20.35 17.22
CA PHE A 143 -0.47 -19.72 18.47
C PHE A 143 -1.08 -20.51 19.62
N ASN A 144 -0.29 -20.78 20.66
CA ASN A 144 -0.80 -21.43 21.86
C ASN A 144 -1.09 -20.36 22.91
N ASP A 145 -0.06 -19.60 23.24
CA ASP A 145 -0.04 -18.72 24.40
C ASP A 145 0.33 -17.28 24.01
N ALA A 146 1.07 -17.10 22.91
CA ALA A 146 1.56 -15.80 22.52
C ALA A 146 0.54 -15.01 21.68
N PRO A 147 0.32 -13.72 21.99
CA PRO A 147 -0.51 -12.87 21.15
C PRO A 147 0.23 -12.53 19.86
N ALA A 148 -0.50 -12.38 18.75
CA ALA A 148 0.07 -12.07 17.44
C ALA A 148 1.06 -10.88 17.43
N PRO A 149 0.81 -9.77 18.16
CA PRO A 149 1.79 -8.70 18.33
C PRO A 149 3.17 -9.14 18.84
N ALA A 150 3.25 -10.14 19.72
CA ALA A 150 4.53 -10.64 20.23
C ALA A 150 5.33 -11.37 19.13
N LEU A 151 4.63 -12.16 18.30
CA LEU A 151 5.21 -12.85 17.14
C LEU A 151 5.66 -11.83 16.09
N GLY A 152 4.82 -10.82 15.80
CA GLY A 152 5.14 -9.76 14.86
C GLY A 152 6.35 -8.91 15.27
N LYS A 153 6.50 -8.64 16.57
CA LYS A 153 7.71 -8.01 17.14
C LYS A 153 8.95 -8.87 16.91
N PHE A 154 8.88 -10.16 17.16
CA PHE A 154 10.02 -11.05 16.96
C PHE A 154 10.37 -11.21 15.46
N LEU A 155 9.37 -11.33 14.59
CA LEU A 155 9.57 -11.36 13.13
C LEU A 155 10.25 -10.09 12.60
N GLY A 156 9.91 -8.92 13.16
CA GLY A 156 10.58 -7.66 12.83
C GLY A 156 12.04 -7.57 13.28
N LEU A 157 12.53 -8.52 14.08
CA LEU A 157 13.96 -8.64 14.43
C LEU A 157 14.71 -9.60 13.49
N LEU A 158 14.02 -10.36 12.65
CA LEU A 158 14.62 -11.25 11.64
C LEU A 158 14.97 -10.48 10.35
N ASP A 159 15.48 -9.26 10.50
CA ASP A 159 15.86 -8.35 9.42
C ASP A 159 17.34 -8.48 9.01
N GLY A 160 18.07 -9.45 9.58
CA GLY A 160 19.49 -9.68 9.29
C GLY A 160 20.44 -8.68 9.96
N THR A 161 19.95 -7.86 10.90
CA THR A 161 20.77 -6.90 11.67
C THR A 161 21.01 -7.30 13.11
N HIS A 162 20.36 -8.38 13.57
CA HIS A 162 20.49 -8.90 14.92
C HIS A 162 21.25 -10.23 14.96
N THR A 163 22.14 -10.36 15.93
CA THR A 163 22.88 -11.59 16.20
C THR A 163 21.97 -12.64 16.86
N VAL A 164 22.33 -13.92 16.74
CA VAL A 164 21.62 -15.02 17.40
C VAL A 164 21.52 -14.81 18.91
N ALA A 165 22.57 -14.28 19.56
CA ALA A 165 22.55 -13.96 20.99
C ALA A 165 21.53 -12.85 21.36
N GLU A 166 21.42 -11.82 20.53
CA GLU A 166 20.45 -10.73 20.72
C GLU A 166 19.02 -11.22 20.53
N LEU A 167 18.79 -12.04 19.50
CA LEU A 167 17.49 -12.67 19.25
C LEU A 167 17.07 -13.62 20.36
N GLN A 168 18.00 -14.42 20.88
CA GLN A 168 17.75 -15.27 22.05
C GLN A 168 17.33 -14.40 23.25
N SER A 169 18.08 -13.34 23.51
CA SER A 169 17.79 -12.40 24.60
C SER A 169 16.43 -11.72 24.43
N ALA A 170 16.04 -11.39 23.20
CA ALA A 170 14.74 -10.81 22.89
C ALA A 170 13.59 -11.80 23.13
N ALA A 171 13.77 -13.06 22.72
CA ALA A 171 12.78 -14.13 22.96
C ALA A 171 12.62 -14.44 24.46
N GLU A 172 13.71 -14.43 25.24
CA GLU A 172 13.65 -14.60 26.70
C GLU A 172 12.96 -13.43 27.39
N LYS A 173 13.25 -12.18 26.96
CA LYS A 173 12.60 -10.96 27.47
C LYS A 173 11.12 -10.85 27.12
N SER A 174 10.66 -11.57 26.10
CA SER A 174 9.23 -11.59 25.72
C SER A 174 8.33 -12.26 26.78
N GLY A 175 8.93 -12.99 27.74
CA GLY A 175 8.24 -13.62 28.85
C GLY A 175 7.92 -15.11 28.60
N PRO A 176 7.78 -15.93 29.67
CA PRO A 176 7.73 -17.39 29.55
C PRO A 176 6.59 -17.93 28.67
N GLY A 177 5.43 -17.25 28.66
CA GLY A 177 4.30 -17.62 27.80
C GLY A 177 4.55 -17.41 26.31
N ASN A 178 5.39 -16.43 25.95
CA ASN A 178 5.71 -16.14 24.55
C ASN A 178 6.88 -16.97 24.02
N THR A 179 7.86 -17.27 24.88
CA THR A 179 9.10 -17.97 24.50
C THR A 179 8.83 -19.32 23.82
N GLY A 180 7.79 -20.06 24.25
CA GLY A 180 7.40 -21.32 23.61
C GLY A 180 7.02 -21.16 22.14
N ASP A 181 6.13 -20.20 21.83
CA ASP A 181 5.66 -19.95 20.47
C ASP A 181 6.76 -19.37 19.58
N LEU A 182 7.62 -18.50 20.13
CA LEU A 182 8.80 -17.98 19.42
C LEU A 182 9.80 -19.07 19.10
N THR A 183 10.02 -20.02 20.02
CA THR A 183 10.90 -21.17 19.80
C THR A 183 10.35 -22.06 18.69
N ARG A 184 9.06 -22.40 18.73
CA ARG A 184 8.39 -23.20 17.67
C ARG A 184 8.41 -22.51 16.32
N LEU A 185 8.24 -21.18 16.29
CA LEU A 185 8.39 -20.39 15.08
C LEU A 185 9.79 -20.55 14.48
N LEU A 186 10.86 -20.40 15.28
CA LEU A 186 12.24 -20.58 14.80
C LEU A 186 12.54 -22.01 14.36
N GLU A 187 12.03 -23.01 15.09
CA GLU A 187 12.16 -24.42 14.71
C GLU A 187 11.52 -24.68 13.34
N ASN A 188 10.30 -24.18 13.10
CA ASN A 188 9.65 -24.27 11.80
C ASN A 188 10.43 -23.50 10.72
N LEU A 189 10.79 -22.24 10.96
CA LEU A 189 11.56 -21.47 9.99
C LEU A 189 12.88 -22.15 9.63
N LYS A 190 13.55 -22.80 10.58
CA LYS A 190 14.74 -23.62 10.30
C LYS A 190 14.39 -24.88 9.50
N ALA A 191 13.38 -25.64 9.92
CA ALA A 191 13.00 -26.91 9.31
C ALA A 191 12.58 -26.77 7.84
N TYR A 192 12.01 -25.61 7.47
CA TYR A 192 11.55 -25.27 6.13
C TYR A 192 12.52 -24.35 5.36
N ASP A 193 13.79 -24.29 5.78
CA ASP A 193 14.87 -23.55 5.11
C ASP A 193 14.54 -22.08 4.82
N CYS A 194 13.96 -21.40 5.81
CA CYS A 194 13.47 -20.02 5.69
C CYS A 194 14.40 -18.98 6.32
N LEU A 195 15.54 -19.39 6.89
CA LEU A 195 16.46 -18.53 7.64
C LEU A 195 17.83 -18.44 6.97
N GLY A 196 18.25 -17.22 6.65
CA GLY A 196 19.61 -16.89 6.29
C GLY A 196 20.46 -16.61 7.53
N VAL A 197 21.68 -17.16 7.55
CA VAL A 197 22.69 -16.91 8.59
C VAL A 197 23.92 -16.29 7.94
N ALA A 198 24.50 -15.26 8.57
CA ALA A 198 25.71 -14.62 8.08
C ALA A 198 26.65 -14.21 9.22
N PRO A 199 27.98 -14.25 9.04
CA PRO A 199 28.94 -13.75 10.04
C PRO A 199 29.04 -12.22 10.08
N ARG A 200 28.34 -11.52 9.18
CA ARG A 200 28.36 -10.06 9.03
C ARG A 200 27.00 -9.56 8.54
N SER A 201 26.75 -8.25 8.70
CA SER A 201 25.59 -7.54 8.17
C SER A 201 26.06 -6.32 7.38
N SER A 202 26.04 -6.41 6.05
CA SER A 202 26.66 -5.44 5.13
C SER A 202 25.65 -4.59 4.36
N ILE A 203 24.35 -4.89 4.49
CA ILE A 203 23.29 -4.27 3.68
C ILE A 203 23.23 -2.76 3.89
N ARG A 204 23.23 -2.28 5.13
CA ARG A 204 23.14 -0.85 5.42
C ARG A 204 24.31 -0.04 4.83
N SER A 205 25.54 -0.50 5.02
CA SER A 205 26.72 0.18 4.46
C SER A 205 26.72 0.13 2.93
N ARG A 206 26.22 -0.96 2.34
CA ARG A 206 26.01 -1.05 0.89
C ARG A 206 25.01 -0.02 0.38
N TRP A 207 23.90 0.21 1.08
CA TRP A 207 22.92 1.23 0.69
C TRP A 207 23.46 2.66 0.82
N LEU A 208 24.31 2.93 1.82
CA LEU A 208 24.93 4.25 2.02
C LEU A 208 25.99 4.59 0.96
N ALA A 209 26.66 3.60 0.37
CA ALA A 209 27.76 3.83 -0.57
C ALA A 209 27.36 4.47 -1.92
N PRO A 210 26.31 4.03 -2.64
CA PRO A 210 25.91 4.60 -3.92
C PRO A 210 24.90 5.76 -3.79
N THR A 211 24.28 5.94 -2.63
CA THR A 211 23.30 7.01 -2.37
C THR A 211 23.99 8.25 -1.77
N GLN A 212 23.28 9.37 -1.71
CA GLN A 212 23.70 10.62 -1.09
C GLN A 212 22.55 11.20 -0.27
N ASP A 213 22.88 12.09 0.65
CA ASP A 213 21.88 12.85 1.40
C ASP A 213 20.90 13.57 0.46
N ARG A 214 19.59 13.45 0.75
CA ARG A 214 18.43 13.93 -0.03
C ARG A 214 18.16 13.20 -1.33
N ASP A 215 18.79 12.05 -1.57
CA ASP A 215 18.39 11.16 -2.66
C ASP A 215 17.01 10.54 -2.34
N VAL A 216 16.15 10.46 -3.36
CA VAL A 216 14.96 9.60 -3.34
C VAL A 216 15.27 8.40 -4.22
N ILE A 217 15.03 7.19 -3.73
CA ILE A 217 15.23 5.95 -4.47
C ILE A 217 13.87 5.31 -4.69
N HIS A 218 13.52 5.05 -5.93
CA HIS A 218 12.30 4.32 -6.27
C HIS A 218 12.56 2.82 -6.13
N LEU A 219 11.83 2.13 -5.24
CA LEU A 219 11.98 0.70 -5.00
C LEU A 219 11.08 -0.13 -5.92
N GLY A 220 10.04 0.48 -6.46
CA GLY A 220 9.04 -0.15 -7.33
C GLY A 220 7.63 0.23 -6.87
N HIS A 221 6.68 0.26 -7.81
CA HIS A 221 5.32 0.71 -7.56
C HIS A 221 5.30 2.08 -6.85
N ALA A 222 4.65 2.19 -5.69
CA ALA A 222 4.62 3.39 -4.88
C ALA A 222 5.76 3.46 -3.84
N ALA A 223 6.56 2.39 -3.72
CA ALA A 223 7.57 2.30 -2.67
C ALA A 223 8.76 3.22 -2.95
N LEU A 224 8.99 4.19 -2.06
CA LEU A 224 10.13 5.11 -2.12
C LEU A 224 10.98 5.03 -0.85
N LEU A 225 12.29 5.15 -1.02
CA LEU A 225 13.24 5.32 0.06
C LEU A 225 13.85 6.72 -0.02
N TYR A 226 13.67 7.54 1.00
CA TYR A 226 14.28 8.86 1.09
C TYR A 226 15.49 8.83 2.02
N ARG A 227 16.65 9.26 1.54
CA ARG A 227 17.86 9.36 2.37
C ARG A 227 17.92 10.73 3.04
N GLN A 228 17.79 10.76 4.37
CA GLN A 228 18.00 11.95 5.19
C GLN A 228 19.30 11.73 5.98
N GLN A 229 20.37 12.42 5.62
CA GLN A 229 21.72 12.18 6.14
C GLN A 229 22.10 10.69 6.07
N ASP A 230 22.22 10.02 7.22
CA ASP A 230 22.48 8.58 7.32
C ASP A 230 21.22 7.75 7.63
N GLN A 231 20.06 8.38 7.79
CA GLN A 231 18.78 7.73 8.00
C GLN A 231 18.03 7.51 6.68
N PHE A 232 17.05 6.60 6.73
CA PHE A 232 16.17 6.31 5.60
C PHE A 232 14.71 6.40 6.03
N PHE A 233 13.89 7.13 5.30
CA PHE A 233 12.43 7.10 5.44
C PHE A 233 11.83 6.27 4.30
N LEU A 234 10.89 5.39 4.64
CA LEU A 234 10.28 4.46 3.71
C LEU A 234 8.81 4.84 3.51
N PHE A 235 8.39 4.99 2.26
CA PHE A 235 7.03 5.35 1.87
C PHE A 235 6.40 4.16 1.15
N ASP A 236 5.14 3.84 1.49
CA ASP A 236 4.30 2.80 0.87
C ASP A 236 5.04 1.51 0.51
N PRO A 237 5.63 0.80 1.50
CA PRO A 237 6.46 -0.35 1.24
C PRO A 237 5.62 -1.57 0.82
N TRP A 238 5.42 -1.72 -0.47
CA TRP A 238 4.94 -2.95 -1.07
C TRP A 238 6.10 -3.71 -1.68
N LEU A 239 6.92 -4.35 -0.85
CA LEU A 239 8.19 -4.93 -1.32
C LEU A 239 8.01 -6.33 -1.92
N MET A 240 6.94 -7.04 -1.52
CA MET A 240 6.53 -8.38 -1.97
C MET A 240 7.64 -9.45 -1.83
N PRO A 241 7.38 -10.67 -1.34
CA PRO A 241 8.41 -11.71 -1.34
C PRO A 241 8.74 -12.16 -2.76
N TRP A 242 9.85 -12.86 -2.96
CA TRP A 242 10.12 -13.47 -4.25
C TRP A 242 9.04 -14.52 -4.60
N PHE A 243 8.34 -14.34 -5.73
CA PHE A 243 7.35 -15.29 -6.25
C PHE A 243 7.95 -16.20 -7.31
N ALA A 244 7.58 -17.48 -7.34
CA ALA A 244 8.00 -18.40 -8.42
C ALA A 244 7.49 -17.96 -9.81
N GLU A 245 6.41 -17.18 -9.87
CA GLU A 245 5.93 -16.51 -11.08
C GLU A 245 6.98 -15.55 -11.67
N MET A 246 7.93 -15.11 -10.85
CA MET A 246 8.94 -14.12 -11.15
C MET A 246 10.34 -14.72 -11.06
N PRO A 247 11.20 -14.63 -12.08
CA PRO A 247 12.57 -15.16 -11.97
C PRO A 247 13.53 -14.24 -11.20
N ILE A 248 13.06 -13.06 -10.77
CA ILE A 248 13.89 -12.02 -10.14
C ILE A 248 13.46 -11.80 -8.68
N PRO A 249 14.38 -11.89 -7.71
CA PRO A 249 14.08 -11.58 -6.31
C PRO A 249 13.76 -10.11 -6.11
N SER A 250 12.93 -9.80 -5.12
CA SER A 250 12.57 -8.45 -4.70
C SER A 250 13.46 -7.94 -3.56
N LEU A 251 13.31 -6.66 -3.20
CA LEU A 251 13.98 -6.03 -2.03
C LEU A 251 13.35 -6.43 -0.69
N TRP A 252 12.88 -7.67 -0.56
CA TRP A 252 12.16 -8.19 0.60
C TRP A 252 13.03 -8.32 1.85
N GLY A 253 12.44 -8.01 3.01
CA GLY A 253 13.02 -8.27 4.33
C GLY A 253 14.41 -7.66 4.52
N SER A 254 15.42 -8.50 4.75
CA SER A 254 16.77 -8.07 5.09
C SER A 254 17.54 -7.35 3.97
N LEU A 255 16.97 -7.20 2.76
CA LEU A 255 17.65 -6.59 1.62
C LEU A 255 17.51 -5.06 1.53
N HIS A 256 16.65 -4.43 2.33
CA HIS A 256 16.57 -2.98 2.41
C HIS A 256 17.20 -2.47 3.72
N PRO A 257 17.67 -1.22 3.79
CA PRO A 257 18.21 -0.70 5.04
C PRO A 257 17.07 -0.54 6.04
N ARG A 258 17.38 -0.74 7.32
CA ARG A 258 16.47 -0.45 8.42
C ARG A 258 15.97 1.00 8.31
N PRO A 259 14.65 1.25 8.16
CA PRO A 259 14.12 2.61 8.08
C PRO A 259 14.06 3.25 9.47
N ALA A 260 14.15 4.58 9.51
CA ALA A 260 13.93 5.39 10.71
C ALA A 260 12.45 5.71 10.93
N ALA A 261 11.63 5.68 9.87
CA ALA A 261 10.19 5.83 9.91
C ALA A 261 9.57 5.23 8.63
N ILE A 262 8.32 4.77 8.75
CA ILE A 262 7.49 4.32 7.62
C ILE A 262 6.33 5.29 7.44
N PHE A 263 5.99 5.66 6.21
CA PHE A 263 4.86 6.52 5.86
C PHE A 263 3.91 5.75 4.94
N LEU A 264 2.64 5.66 5.32
CA LEU A 264 1.58 5.02 4.53
C LEU A 264 0.62 6.09 4.02
N THR A 265 0.32 6.10 2.72
CA THR A 265 -0.52 7.13 2.09
C THR A 265 -2.02 6.86 2.23
N HIS A 266 -2.46 5.67 1.84
CA HIS A 266 -3.87 5.31 1.83
C HIS A 266 -4.07 3.80 1.99
N ASP A 267 -5.32 3.35 2.02
CA ASP A 267 -5.76 2.06 2.56
C ASP A 267 -5.71 0.88 1.57
N HIS A 268 -5.26 1.10 0.33
CA HIS A 268 -5.17 0.04 -0.68
C HIS A 268 -4.01 -0.92 -0.39
N ASP A 269 -4.20 -2.20 -0.78
CA ASP A 269 -3.32 -3.32 -0.44
C ASP A 269 -1.90 -3.19 -1.00
N ASP A 270 -1.74 -2.45 -2.10
CA ASP A 270 -0.47 -2.13 -2.76
C ASP A 270 0.26 -0.93 -2.14
N HIS A 271 -0.32 -0.31 -1.11
CA HIS A 271 0.30 0.72 -0.28
C HIS A 271 0.43 0.28 1.19
N VAL A 272 -0.51 -0.55 1.66
CA VAL A 272 -0.58 -1.10 3.01
C VAL A 272 -0.59 -2.62 2.94
N ASP A 273 0.60 -3.21 2.74
CA ASP A 273 0.74 -4.66 2.67
C ASP A 273 1.11 -5.25 4.03
N PRO A 274 0.20 -5.95 4.73
CA PRO A 274 0.49 -6.52 6.05
C PRO A 274 1.65 -7.53 6.01
N ARG A 275 1.88 -8.18 4.87
CA ARG A 275 3.00 -9.13 4.69
C ARG A 275 4.33 -8.40 4.77
N THR A 276 4.51 -7.33 4.01
CA THR A 276 5.72 -6.48 4.07
C THR A 276 5.87 -5.89 5.47
N LEU A 277 4.83 -5.28 6.02
CA LEU A 277 4.85 -4.64 7.33
C LEU A 277 5.16 -5.62 8.48
N LEU A 278 4.79 -6.90 8.36
CA LEU A 278 5.12 -7.93 9.34
C LEU A 278 6.63 -8.18 9.43
N THR A 279 7.39 -7.96 8.36
CA THR A 279 8.87 -8.10 8.37
C THR A 279 9.61 -6.85 8.83
N MET A 280 8.91 -5.71 8.95
CA MET A 280 9.54 -4.45 9.34
C MET A 280 9.87 -4.37 10.84
N PRO A 281 10.86 -3.56 11.24
CA PRO A 281 11.09 -3.27 12.65
C PRO A 281 9.85 -2.70 13.34
N LYS A 282 9.57 -3.10 14.58
CA LYS A 282 8.34 -2.70 15.29
C LYS A 282 8.49 -1.54 16.28
N ASP A 283 9.73 -1.11 16.53
CA ASP A 283 10.11 -0.02 17.43
C ASP A 283 10.22 1.36 16.74
N ILE A 284 10.16 1.37 15.41
CA ILE A 284 10.17 2.59 14.60
C ILE A 284 8.75 3.18 14.49
N PRO A 285 8.61 4.51 14.29
CA PRO A 285 7.32 5.12 14.03
C PRO A 285 6.76 4.73 12.65
N VAL A 286 5.45 4.46 12.61
CA VAL A 286 4.67 4.33 11.37
C VAL A 286 3.67 5.48 11.32
N ILE A 287 3.80 6.33 10.30
CA ILE A 287 2.98 7.50 10.05
C ILE A 287 1.86 7.10 9.10
N VAL A 288 0.62 7.44 9.46
CA VAL A 288 -0.59 7.02 8.74
C VAL A 288 -1.59 8.18 8.62
N PRO A 289 -2.58 8.10 7.71
CA PRO A 289 -3.69 9.04 7.66
C PRO A 289 -4.41 9.15 9.00
N SER A 290 -4.77 10.38 9.38
CA SER A 290 -5.45 10.62 10.65
C SER A 290 -6.96 10.48 10.53
N ARG A 291 -7.56 9.81 11.51
CA ARG A 291 -9.01 9.82 11.72
C ARG A 291 -9.57 11.20 12.02
N LYS A 292 -8.77 12.22 12.35
CA LYS A 292 -9.23 13.62 12.44
C LYS A 292 -9.73 14.17 11.10
N ASN A 293 -9.24 13.64 9.98
CA ASN A 293 -9.66 14.03 8.63
C ASN A 293 -10.90 13.27 8.13
N ARG A 294 -11.42 12.30 8.91
CA ARG A 294 -12.53 11.45 8.46
C ARG A 294 -13.82 12.25 8.33
N ARG A 295 -14.69 11.83 7.40
CA ARG A 295 -16.08 12.28 7.37
C ARG A 295 -17.01 11.31 8.07
N LYS A 296 -17.14 10.09 7.55
CA LYS A 296 -17.99 9.04 8.10
C LYS A 296 -17.21 7.75 8.36
N LEU A 297 -16.46 7.32 7.36
CA LEU A 297 -15.76 6.03 7.34
C LEU A 297 -14.25 6.24 7.41
N TYR A 298 -13.52 5.22 7.83
CA TYR A 298 -12.06 5.27 7.94
C TYR A 298 -11.43 3.87 7.92
N TYR A 299 -10.14 3.78 7.61
CA TYR A 299 -9.34 2.57 7.82
C TYR A 299 -8.66 2.63 9.19
N ASP A 300 -8.83 1.62 10.03
CA ASP A 300 -8.30 1.59 11.40
C ASP A 300 -6.83 1.14 11.43
N TYR A 301 -5.96 1.99 10.87
CA TYR A 301 -4.50 1.77 10.88
C TYR A 301 -3.95 1.44 12.27
N PRO A 302 -4.33 2.13 13.38
CA PRO A 302 -3.85 1.77 14.70
C PRO A 302 -4.20 0.34 15.10
N ALA A 303 -5.41 -0.14 14.78
CA ALA A 303 -5.80 -1.52 15.07
C ALA A 303 -4.96 -2.52 14.26
N LEU A 304 -4.87 -2.34 12.93
CA LEU A 304 -4.04 -3.20 12.06
C LEU A 304 -2.59 -3.26 12.54
N LEU A 305 -1.95 -2.11 12.70
CA LEU A 305 -0.51 -2.02 12.99
C LEU A 305 -0.21 -2.52 14.41
N SER A 306 -1.12 -2.31 15.36
CA SER A 306 -1.00 -2.89 16.71
C SER A 306 -1.02 -4.42 16.65
N GLU A 307 -1.91 -5.02 15.87
CA GLU A 307 -1.97 -6.49 15.69
C GLU A 307 -0.70 -7.05 15.03
N LEU A 308 -0.08 -6.29 14.12
CA LEU A 308 1.23 -6.63 13.56
C LEU A 308 2.40 -6.43 14.54
N GLY A 309 2.17 -5.76 15.68
CA GLY A 309 3.15 -5.59 16.76
C GLY A 309 3.84 -4.22 16.80
N PHE A 310 3.48 -3.26 15.95
CA PHE A 310 4.05 -1.92 15.98
C PHE A 310 3.69 -1.19 17.28
N ALA A 311 4.69 -0.61 17.94
CA ALA A 311 4.48 0.09 19.21
C ALA A 311 4.18 1.59 19.04
N ARG A 312 4.42 2.15 17.85
CA ARG A 312 4.42 3.60 17.60
C ARG A 312 3.72 3.93 16.29
N VAL A 313 2.39 4.00 16.32
CA VAL A 313 1.57 4.47 15.21
C VAL A 313 1.25 5.94 15.41
N ILE A 314 1.56 6.78 14.43
CA ILE A 314 1.35 8.23 14.46
C ILE A 314 0.35 8.58 13.37
N GLU A 315 -0.87 8.90 13.79
CA GLU A 315 -1.88 9.48 12.90
C GLU A 315 -1.52 10.94 12.60
N LEU A 316 -1.28 11.26 11.32
CA LEU A 316 -0.89 12.61 10.88
C LEU A 316 -2.02 13.23 10.05
N ALA A 317 -2.65 14.27 10.59
CA ALA A 317 -3.77 14.96 9.95
C ALA A 317 -3.28 15.93 8.87
N HIS A 318 -4.18 16.37 7.98
CA HIS A 318 -3.79 17.23 6.86
C HIS A 318 -3.18 18.53 7.36
N GLY A 319 -1.97 18.86 6.89
CA GLY A 319 -1.20 20.03 7.33
C GLY A 319 -0.35 19.81 8.59
N GLU A 320 -0.51 18.71 9.33
CA GLU A 320 0.41 18.32 10.41
C GLU A 320 1.73 17.79 9.82
N THR A 321 2.81 17.86 10.61
CA THR A 321 4.17 17.53 10.17
C THR A 321 4.88 16.56 11.10
N PHE A 322 5.65 15.64 10.53
CA PHE A 322 6.65 14.83 11.22
C PHE A 322 8.04 15.48 11.07
N PRO A 323 8.63 16.06 12.14
CA PRO A 323 9.89 16.79 12.04
C PRO A 323 11.11 15.84 12.00
N PHE A 324 12.19 16.29 11.35
CA PHE A 324 13.52 15.68 11.42
C PHE A 324 14.60 16.77 11.34
N GLU A 325 15.87 16.39 11.44
CA GLU A 325 16.97 17.37 11.39
C GLU A 325 17.03 18.08 10.02
N GLY A 326 16.76 19.40 10.03
CA GLY A 326 16.80 20.24 8.83
C GLY A 326 15.50 20.32 8.03
N GLY A 327 14.43 19.62 8.43
CA GLY A 327 13.20 19.58 7.67
C GLY A 327 12.02 18.86 8.33
N CYS A 328 11.02 18.54 7.53
CA CYS A 328 9.86 17.76 7.95
C CYS A 328 9.23 16.98 6.80
N VAL A 329 8.44 15.96 7.15
CA VAL A 329 7.45 15.37 6.25
C VAL A 329 6.08 15.91 6.63
N ALA A 330 5.41 16.63 5.74
CA ALA A 330 4.07 17.18 5.95
C ALA A 330 3.01 16.27 5.33
N SER A 331 1.90 16.06 6.04
CA SER A 331 0.70 15.42 5.49
C SER A 331 -0.05 16.40 4.57
N VAL A 332 -0.39 15.93 3.38
CA VAL A 332 -1.05 16.70 2.32
C VAL A 332 -2.40 16.02 2.00
N PRO A 333 -3.49 16.78 1.81
CA PRO A 333 -4.76 16.21 1.36
C PRO A 333 -4.64 15.36 0.09
N PHE A 334 -5.16 14.14 0.16
CA PHE A 334 -5.34 13.22 -0.97
C PHE A 334 -6.77 13.38 -1.50
N PHE A 335 -6.92 13.35 -2.82
CA PHE A 335 -8.22 13.42 -3.51
C PHE A 335 -8.35 12.27 -4.50
N GLY A 336 -9.58 11.94 -4.88
CA GLY A 336 -9.85 10.93 -5.89
C GLY A 336 -9.55 9.51 -5.41
N GLU A 337 -9.33 8.61 -6.37
CA GLU A 337 -9.21 7.17 -6.22
C GLU A 337 -10.32 6.56 -5.34
N ASP A 338 -11.51 7.15 -5.45
CA ASP A 338 -12.67 6.85 -4.63
C ASP A 338 -13.89 6.66 -5.54
N PRO A 339 -13.97 5.53 -6.25
CA PRO A 339 -15.00 5.28 -7.25
C PRO A 339 -16.41 5.33 -6.65
N CYS A 340 -16.53 5.10 -5.34
CA CYS A 340 -17.79 5.01 -4.60
C CYS A 340 -18.12 6.25 -3.76
N ASP A 341 -17.28 7.31 -3.80
CA ASP A 341 -17.42 8.53 -2.98
C ASP A 341 -17.58 8.24 -1.47
N ILE A 342 -16.82 7.28 -0.93
CA ILE A 342 -16.87 6.92 0.49
C ILE A 342 -16.10 7.91 1.39
N GLU A 343 -15.21 8.69 0.79
CA GLU A 343 -14.42 9.78 1.38
C GLU A 343 -13.56 9.32 2.57
N MET A 344 -12.81 8.23 2.37
CA MET A 344 -11.86 7.73 3.36
C MET A 344 -10.70 8.72 3.58
N PRO A 345 -10.20 8.86 4.82
CA PRO A 345 -9.07 9.71 5.12
C PRO A 345 -7.79 9.11 4.52
N ARG A 346 -7.19 9.84 3.58
CA ARG A 346 -5.96 9.49 2.86
C ARG A 346 -4.99 10.67 2.84
N ASN A 347 -3.70 10.40 2.68
CA ASN A 347 -2.64 11.41 2.68
C ASN A 347 -1.73 11.26 1.44
N CYS A 348 -1.37 12.38 0.84
CA CYS A 348 -0.08 12.52 0.16
C CYS A 348 0.96 13.02 1.18
N TYR A 349 2.26 12.98 0.83
CA TYR A 349 3.32 13.49 1.70
C TYR A 349 4.24 14.47 0.98
N LEU A 350 4.51 15.61 1.61
CA LEU A 350 5.55 16.56 1.19
C LEU A 350 6.78 16.38 2.07
N ILE A 351 7.90 15.96 1.48
CA ILE A 351 9.20 15.98 2.15
C ILE A 351 9.80 17.37 1.92
N ALA A 352 9.84 18.20 2.96
CA ALA A 352 10.44 19.54 2.91
C ALA A 352 11.80 19.50 3.63
N ASP A 353 12.90 19.52 2.88
CA ASP A 353 14.24 19.36 3.45
C ASP A 353 15.25 20.40 2.94
N ARG A 354 15.70 21.31 3.83
CA ARG A 354 16.78 22.27 3.58
C ARG A 354 16.65 23.00 2.24
N GLY A 355 15.44 23.50 1.96
CA GLY A 355 15.12 24.25 0.74
C GLY A 355 14.86 23.39 -0.51
N ARG A 356 14.81 22.06 -0.38
CA ARG A 356 14.46 21.14 -1.45
C ARG A 356 13.24 20.32 -1.05
N ASN A 357 12.16 20.50 -1.80
CA ASN A 357 10.89 19.87 -1.49
C ASN A 357 10.53 18.81 -2.55
N THR A 358 10.07 17.65 -2.09
CA THR A 358 9.62 16.53 -2.92
C THR A 358 8.21 16.14 -2.52
N LEU A 359 7.28 16.11 -3.46
CA LEU A 359 5.91 15.66 -3.24
C LEU A 359 5.76 14.18 -3.63
N VAL A 360 5.39 13.35 -2.67
CA VAL A 360 4.93 11.97 -2.84
C VAL A 360 3.41 12.03 -2.98
N HIS A 361 2.94 12.13 -4.22
CA HIS A 361 1.54 12.37 -4.56
C HIS A 361 0.74 11.09 -4.77
N VAL A 362 1.41 9.95 -5.03
CA VAL A 362 0.77 8.64 -5.27
C VAL A 362 -0.38 8.75 -6.30
N ASP A 363 -1.51 8.15 -5.97
CA ASP A 363 -2.70 7.98 -6.82
C ASP A 363 -3.74 9.09 -6.65
N SER A 364 -3.41 10.13 -5.87
CA SER A 364 -4.30 11.24 -5.65
C SER A 364 -4.66 11.93 -6.98
N GLY A 365 -5.93 12.05 -7.30
CA GLY A 365 -6.43 12.65 -8.53
C GLY A 365 -7.68 13.50 -8.31
N PRO A 366 -8.28 14.03 -9.38
CA PRO A 366 -9.60 14.64 -9.31
C PRO A 366 -10.67 13.62 -8.88
N THR A 367 -11.49 13.98 -7.90
CA THR A 367 -12.68 13.19 -7.50
C THR A 367 -13.76 13.16 -8.59
N ASN A 368 -14.76 12.28 -8.46
CA ASN A 368 -15.97 12.27 -9.30
C ASN A 368 -16.68 13.63 -9.38
N ALA A 369 -16.57 14.45 -8.33
CA ALA A 369 -17.16 15.79 -8.24
C ALA A 369 -16.22 16.93 -8.73
N GLY A 370 -15.02 16.60 -9.26
CA GLY A 370 -14.06 17.58 -9.78
C GLY A 370 -13.20 18.30 -8.72
N ARG A 371 -13.31 17.93 -7.45
CA ARG A 371 -12.40 18.38 -6.38
C ARG A 371 -11.02 17.76 -6.57
N SER A 372 -9.96 18.51 -6.28
CA SER A 372 -8.57 18.08 -6.43
C SER A 372 -7.63 18.99 -5.62
N ALA A 373 -6.35 18.61 -5.48
CA ALA A 373 -5.35 19.45 -4.84
C ALA A 373 -5.15 20.81 -5.53
N LEU A 374 -5.46 20.92 -6.83
CA LEU A 374 -5.43 22.17 -7.58
C LEU A 374 -6.64 23.05 -7.29
N THR A 375 -7.85 22.49 -7.42
CA THR A 375 -9.10 23.25 -7.25
C THR A 375 -9.33 23.70 -5.81
N GLU A 376 -8.71 23.01 -4.85
CA GLU A 376 -8.75 23.34 -3.41
C GLU A 376 -7.55 24.20 -2.96
N GLY A 377 -6.69 24.64 -3.88
CA GLY A 377 -5.55 25.54 -3.58
C GLY A 377 -4.41 24.91 -2.77
N VAL A 378 -4.42 23.59 -2.56
CA VAL A 378 -3.47 22.87 -1.70
C VAL A 378 -2.02 23.08 -2.17
N ILE A 379 -1.77 22.94 -3.48
CA ILE A 379 -0.41 23.04 -4.02
C ILE A 379 0.16 24.46 -3.89
N ASP A 380 -0.66 25.48 -4.15
CA ASP A 380 -0.25 26.88 -4.02
C ASP A 380 0.09 27.22 -2.56
N ASP A 381 -0.68 26.72 -1.61
CA ASP A 381 -0.42 26.86 -0.17
C ASP A 381 0.88 26.17 0.25
N LEU A 382 1.17 24.97 -0.26
CA LEU A 382 2.43 24.28 -0.01
C LEU A 382 3.62 25.09 -0.55
N VAL A 383 3.52 25.61 -1.78
CA VAL A 383 4.57 26.44 -2.39
C VAL A 383 4.77 27.74 -1.62
N LYS A 384 3.69 28.37 -1.14
CA LYS A 384 3.75 29.57 -0.31
C LYS A 384 4.43 29.30 1.04
N ARG A 385 4.18 28.14 1.64
CA ARG A 385 4.70 27.77 2.96
C ARG A 385 6.13 27.25 2.94
N TYR A 386 6.44 26.35 2.01
CA TYR A 386 7.71 25.61 1.98
C TYR A 386 8.63 26.02 0.83
N GLY A 387 8.13 26.78 -0.15
CA GLY A 387 8.84 27.08 -1.39
C GLY A 387 8.55 26.08 -2.51
N PRO A 388 9.16 26.26 -3.71
CA PRO A 388 8.95 25.39 -4.86
C PRO A 388 9.12 23.90 -4.55
N ILE A 389 8.26 23.06 -5.12
CA ILE A 389 8.33 21.61 -5.01
C ILE A 389 9.10 21.09 -6.22
N ALA A 390 10.41 20.91 -6.05
CA ALA A 390 11.34 20.63 -7.14
C ALA A 390 11.03 19.31 -7.87
N THR A 391 10.57 18.29 -7.14
CA THR A 391 10.26 16.96 -7.68
C THR A 391 8.87 16.51 -7.25
N ILE A 392 8.08 16.00 -8.19
CA ILE A 392 6.78 15.37 -7.92
C ILE A 392 6.83 13.91 -8.36
N PHE A 393 6.43 13.01 -7.48
CA PHE A 393 6.13 11.62 -7.80
C PHE A 393 4.62 11.43 -7.82
N ALA A 394 4.04 11.05 -8.94
CA ALA A 394 2.61 10.76 -9.07
C ALA A 394 2.40 9.59 -10.02
N SER A 395 1.30 8.86 -9.84
CA SER A 395 0.88 7.90 -10.85
C SER A 395 0.34 8.61 -12.11
N GLN A 396 0.32 7.88 -13.21
CA GLN A 396 -0.34 8.28 -14.47
C GLN A 396 -1.48 7.31 -14.80
N GLN A 397 -2.05 6.71 -13.75
CA GLN A 397 -3.22 5.86 -13.87
C GLN A 397 -4.39 6.67 -14.43
N GLN A 398 -5.16 6.07 -15.32
CA GLN A 398 -6.38 6.64 -15.88
C GLN A 398 -7.51 5.62 -15.78
N LEU A 399 -7.58 4.94 -14.63
CA LEU A 399 -8.59 3.92 -14.38
C LEU A 399 -9.91 4.58 -14.00
N GLN A 400 -10.97 4.04 -14.60
CA GLN A 400 -12.34 4.26 -14.22
C GLN A 400 -13.02 2.91 -14.21
N GLU A 401 -13.93 2.70 -13.29
CA GLU A 401 -14.64 1.44 -13.17
C GLU A 401 -16.13 1.64 -12.94
N VAL A 402 -16.92 0.65 -13.33
CA VAL A 402 -18.34 0.62 -12.98
C VAL A 402 -18.42 0.36 -11.47
N ARG A 403 -19.09 1.25 -10.73
CA ARG A 403 -19.09 1.27 -9.26
C ARG A 403 -19.42 -0.07 -8.60
N THR A 404 -20.21 -0.93 -9.26
CA THR A 404 -20.53 -2.26 -8.74
C THR A 404 -19.33 -3.20 -8.62
N PHE A 405 -18.26 -2.97 -9.37
CA PHE A 405 -17.03 -3.77 -9.33
C PHE A 405 -15.96 -3.19 -8.41
N ALA A 406 -16.15 -1.93 -7.99
CA ALA A 406 -15.28 -1.30 -7.02
C ALA A 406 -15.34 -2.02 -5.68
N VAL A 407 -14.22 -2.03 -4.96
CA VAL A 407 -14.07 -2.70 -3.65
C VAL A 407 -15.19 -2.31 -2.69
N HIS A 408 -15.54 -1.02 -2.64
CA HIS A 408 -16.51 -0.47 -1.70
C HIS A 408 -17.93 -0.31 -2.27
N ALA A 409 -18.28 -1.02 -3.36
CA ALA A 409 -19.57 -0.91 -4.04
C ALA A 409 -20.78 -0.91 -3.09
N CYS A 410 -20.80 -1.84 -2.14
CA CYS A 410 -21.91 -2.01 -1.21
C CYS A 410 -22.12 -0.83 -0.23
N LEU A 411 -21.14 0.06 -0.11
CA LEU A 411 -21.18 1.28 0.69
C LEU A 411 -21.60 2.52 -0.12
N SER A 412 -21.85 2.36 -1.43
CA SER A 412 -22.39 3.40 -2.29
C SER A 412 -23.89 3.26 -2.54
N PRO A 413 -24.63 4.34 -2.85
CA PRO A 413 -26.05 4.28 -3.13
C PRO A 413 -26.38 3.28 -4.25
N PRO A 414 -27.35 2.36 -4.07
CA PRO A 414 -27.58 1.27 -5.02
C PRO A 414 -27.99 1.76 -6.41
N GLY A 415 -28.70 2.89 -6.51
CA GLY A 415 -29.04 3.51 -7.79
C GLY A 415 -27.83 3.95 -8.63
N GLN A 416 -26.65 4.08 -8.03
CA GLN A 416 -25.41 4.48 -8.70
C GLN A 416 -24.48 3.31 -9.04
N TRP A 417 -24.80 2.06 -8.68
CA TRP A 417 -23.87 0.94 -8.90
C TRP A 417 -23.52 0.69 -10.38
N LEU A 418 -24.34 1.16 -11.32
CA LEU A 418 -24.08 1.08 -12.76
C LEU A 418 -23.48 2.37 -13.35
N GLU A 419 -23.15 3.35 -12.51
CA GLU A 419 -22.40 4.54 -12.89
C GLU A 419 -20.90 4.25 -12.87
N VAL A 420 -20.14 5.14 -13.51
CA VAL A 420 -18.68 5.06 -13.56
C VAL A 420 -18.10 5.92 -12.45
N GLY A 421 -17.17 5.36 -11.69
CA GLY A 421 -16.34 6.05 -10.71
C GLY A 421 -14.89 6.14 -11.18
N GLU A 422 -14.17 7.17 -10.74
CA GLU A 422 -12.73 7.26 -10.91
C GLU A 422 -11.99 6.36 -9.90
N ASP A 423 -10.95 5.67 -10.36
CA ASP A 423 -10.13 4.75 -9.56
C ASP A 423 -8.65 5.04 -9.82
N GLY A 424 -8.25 6.28 -9.54
CA GLY A 424 -6.97 6.83 -9.97
C GLY A 424 -7.06 7.33 -11.41
N PHE A 425 -7.72 8.48 -11.61
CA PHE A 425 -7.89 9.10 -12.93
C PHE A 425 -7.09 10.40 -13.10
N LEU A 426 -5.80 10.25 -13.40
CA LEU A 426 -4.83 11.35 -13.49
C LEU A 426 -4.45 11.65 -14.95
N THR A 427 -5.22 12.53 -15.59
CA THR A 427 -4.92 12.97 -16.97
C THR A 427 -3.59 13.73 -17.05
N ASN A 428 -2.93 13.71 -18.21
CA ASN A 428 -1.70 14.47 -18.42
C ASN A 428 -1.94 15.99 -18.30
N SER A 429 -3.15 16.46 -18.59
CA SER A 429 -3.52 17.87 -18.38
C SER A 429 -3.50 18.24 -16.89
N TYR A 430 -4.14 17.43 -16.05
CA TYR A 430 -4.14 17.62 -14.61
C TYR A 430 -2.72 17.59 -14.03
N LEU A 431 -1.92 16.58 -14.40
CA LEU A 431 -0.56 16.43 -13.90
C LEU A 431 0.38 17.56 -14.35
N ALA A 432 0.19 18.09 -15.57
CA ALA A 432 0.94 19.26 -16.03
C ALA A 432 0.58 20.53 -15.23
N GLN A 433 -0.69 20.73 -14.90
CA GLN A 433 -1.13 21.83 -14.04
C GLN A 433 -0.61 21.68 -12.61
N LEU A 434 -0.64 20.46 -12.07
CA LEU A 434 -0.05 20.11 -10.77
C LEU A 434 1.43 20.50 -10.72
N ALA A 435 2.22 20.07 -11.71
CA ALA A 435 3.63 20.41 -11.83
C ALA A 435 3.86 21.92 -11.98
N THR A 436 2.98 22.61 -12.70
CA THR A 436 3.05 24.07 -12.89
C THR A 436 2.81 24.83 -11.58
N SER A 437 1.73 24.55 -10.87
CA SER A 437 1.42 25.17 -9.56
C SER A 437 2.52 24.89 -8.54
N ALA A 438 3.04 23.66 -8.53
CA ALA A 438 4.13 23.23 -7.68
C ALA A 438 5.48 23.89 -8.01
N LYS A 439 5.61 24.50 -9.20
CA LYS A 439 6.87 25.00 -9.76
C LYS A 439 7.93 23.89 -9.86
N ALA A 440 7.48 22.72 -10.27
CA ALA A 440 8.31 21.54 -10.37
C ALA A 440 9.34 21.64 -11.50
N ARG A 441 10.50 21.04 -11.27
CA ARG A 441 11.58 20.90 -12.26
C ARG A 441 11.65 19.48 -12.81
N LEU A 442 11.14 18.50 -12.08
CA LEU A 442 11.04 17.13 -12.53
C LEU A 442 9.72 16.52 -12.07
N PHE A 443 8.94 16.02 -13.02
CA PHE A 443 7.82 15.12 -12.79
C PHE A 443 8.30 13.68 -12.98
N VAL A 444 7.92 12.81 -12.05
CA VAL A 444 8.32 11.41 -12.00
C VAL A 444 7.06 10.56 -12.00
N SER A 445 6.86 9.82 -13.09
CA SER A 445 5.81 8.82 -13.18
C SER A 445 6.25 7.55 -12.45
N TYR A 446 5.44 7.11 -11.48
CA TYR A 446 5.66 5.90 -10.68
C TYR A 446 4.30 5.27 -10.28
N ALA A 447 4.26 4.34 -9.33
CA ALA A 447 3.01 3.74 -8.81
C ALA A 447 2.11 3.06 -9.86
N THR A 448 2.68 2.68 -11.00
CA THR A 448 2.02 1.82 -12.01
C THR A 448 2.94 0.66 -12.42
N GLY A 449 3.84 0.27 -11.51
CA GLY A 449 4.88 -0.74 -11.74
C GLY A 449 6.31 -0.20 -11.56
N GLY A 450 7.24 -0.69 -12.38
CA GLY A 450 8.63 -0.20 -12.40
C GLY A 450 9.67 -1.20 -11.85
N ALA A 451 9.27 -2.20 -11.06
CA ALA A 451 10.14 -3.30 -10.66
C ALA A 451 9.80 -4.60 -11.39
N ASP A 452 10.84 -5.31 -11.83
CA ASP A 452 10.69 -6.59 -12.51
C ASP A 452 10.34 -7.75 -11.57
N TRP A 453 10.27 -7.56 -10.25
CA TRP A 453 9.90 -8.61 -9.29
C TRP A 453 8.41 -8.61 -8.91
N TYR A 454 7.62 -7.64 -9.39
CA TYR A 454 6.18 -7.65 -9.15
C TYR A 454 5.44 -8.61 -10.08
N PRO A 455 4.28 -9.15 -9.65
CA PRO A 455 3.37 -9.85 -10.52
C PRO A 455 2.86 -8.94 -11.64
N ASP A 456 2.59 -9.52 -12.80
CA ASP A 456 2.13 -8.80 -13.99
C ASP A 456 0.66 -9.02 -14.33
N HIS A 457 -0.09 -9.68 -13.44
CA HIS A 457 -1.52 -9.96 -13.59
C HIS A 457 -2.46 -8.88 -12.99
N LEU A 458 -1.95 -7.95 -12.18
CA LEU A 458 -2.71 -6.87 -11.54
C LEU A 458 -3.01 -5.72 -12.51
N SER A 459 -4.25 -5.20 -12.53
CA SER A 459 -4.76 -4.22 -13.53
C SER A 459 -4.00 -2.89 -13.56
N PHE A 460 -3.44 -2.49 -12.43
CA PHE A 460 -2.67 -1.26 -12.24
C PHE A 460 -1.14 -1.45 -12.41
N MET A 461 -0.70 -2.68 -12.72
CA MET A 461 0.73 -3.01 -12.86
C MET A 461 1.16 -3.14 -14.33
N PHE A 462 2.02 -2.22 -14.78
CA PHE A 462 2.55 -2.20 -16.15
C PHE A 462 3.97 -2.76 -16.21
N SER A 463 4.03 -4.07 -16.48
CA SER A 463 5.28 -4.78 -16.71
C SER A 463 5.69 -4.76 -18.18
N ARG A 464 7.00 -4.77 -18.44
CA ARG A 464 7.58 -4.93 -19.79
C ARG A 464 7.47 -6.35 -20.32
N ARG A 465 7.19 -7.32 -19.46
CA ARG A 465 7.04 -8.72 -19.85
C ARG A 465 5.74 -9.01 -20.58
N ASN A 466 4.67 -8.28 -20.24
CA ASN A 466 3.33 -8.47 -20.80
C ASN A 466 2.83 -7.22 -21.54
N PRO A 467 3.54 -6.76 -22.60
CA PRO A 467 3.19 -5.52 -23.29
C PRO A 467 1.80 -5.56 -23.93
N SER A 468 1.33 -6.72 -24.38
CA SER A 468 -0.02 -6.88 -24.96
C SER A 468 -1.13 -6.67 -23.93
N ARG A 469 -0.90 -7.07 -22.68
CA ARG A 469 -1.86 -6.87 -21.58
C ARG A 469 -1.92 -5.39 -21.22
N THR A 470 -0.77 -4.74 -21.06
CA THR A 470 -0.71 -3.29 -20.85
C THR A 470 -1.40 -2.56 -21.99
N ALA A 471 -1.12 -2.91 -23.25
CA ALA A 471 -1.76 -2.30 -24.41
C ALA A 471 -3.29 -2.49 -24.44
N LEU A 472 -3.81 -3.63 -23.98
CA LEU A 472 -5.25 -3.85 -23.83
C LEU A 472 -5.86 -2.94 -22.76
N LEU A 473 -5.23 -2.86 -21.59
CA LEU A 473 -5.72 -2.08 -20.45
C LEU A 473 -5.68 -0.57 -20.72
N THR A 474 -4.61 -0.10 -21.37
CA THR A 474 -4.36 1.33 -21.60
C THR A 474 -4.73 1.77 -23.01
N ALA A 475 -5.50 0.97 -23.77
CA ALA A 475 -5.82 1.24 -25.17
C ALA A 475 -6.47 2.62 -25.40
N HIS A 476 -7.21 3.10 -24.40
CA HIS A 476 -7.95 4.36 -24.43
C HIS A 476 -7.40 5.42 -23.49
N TRP A 477 -6.22 5.18 -22.90
CA TRP A 477 -5.59 6.16 -22.01
C TRP A 477 -4.78 7.17 -22.81
N GLU A 478 -4.63 8.38 -22.26
CA GLU A 478 -3.60 9.27 -22.73
C GLU A 478 -2.23 8.60 -22.56
N ARG A 479 -1.39 8.61 -23.59
CA ARG A 479 -0.05 8.02 -23.50
C ARG A 479 0.77 8.73 -22.42
N PRO A 480 1.36 8.02 -21.46
CA PRO A 480 2.15 8.64 -20.39
C PRO A 480 3.23 9.59 -20.90
N GLU A 481 3.92 9.23 -21.99
CA GLU A 481 5.02 10.02 -22.57
C GLU A 481 4.57 11.37 -23.14
N ALA A 482 3.30 11.51 -23.51
CA ALA A 482 2.75 12.76 -24.03
C ALA A 482 2.70 13.87 -22.96
N LEU A 483 2.83 13.52 -21.67
CA LEU A 483 2.97 14.49 -20.59
C LEU A 483 4.21 15.37 -20.76
N LYS A 484 5.30 14.83 -21.32
CA LYS A 484 6.55 15.58 -21.54
C LYS A 484 6.33 16.88 -22.33
N ASP A 485 5.50 16.82 -23.36
CA ASP A 485 5.23 17.98 -24.22
C ASP A 485 4.43 19.07 -23.48
N LYS A 486 3.58 18.68 -22.51
CA LYS A 486 2.83 19.60 -21.66
C LYS A 486 3.71 20.22 -20.55
N LEU A 487 4.74 19.51 -20.10
CA LEU A 487 5.66 19.96 -19.06
C LEU A 487 6.79 20.87 -19.59
N ALA A 488 7.20 20.69 -20.85
CA ALA A 488 8.30 21.44 -21.46
C ALA A 488 8.14 22.98 -21.41
N PRO A 489 6.95 23.57 -21.67
CA PRO A 489 6.77 25.03 -21.63
C PRO A 489 7.01 25.67 -20.25
N VAL A 490 6.85 24.89 -19.17
CA VAL A 490 7.07 25.36 -17.80
C VAL A 490 8.43 24.94 -17.25
N GLY A 491 9.31 24.40 -18.09
CA GLY A 491 10.66 23.99 -17.71
C GLY A 491 10.71 22.78 -16.79
N CYS A 492 9.65 21.96 -16.76
CA CYS A 492 9.61 20.73 -15.98
C CYS A 492 10.01 19.53 -16.85
N GLY A 493 10.98 18.75 -16.39
CA GLY A 493 11.33 17.47 -17.00
C GLY A 493 10.29 16.39 -16.73
N TYR A 494 10.29 15.35 -17.55
CA TYR A 494 9.48 14.15 -17.37
C TYR A 494 10.41 12.94 -17.26
N HIS A 495 10.15 12.08 -16.28
CA HIS A 495 10.85 10.81 -16.11
C HIS A 495 9.85 9.70 -15.80
N TYR A 496 9.86 8.63 -16.60
CA TYR A 496 9.13 7.41 -16.28
C TYR A 496 10.04 6.47 -15.48
N SER A 497 9.77 6.35 -14.18
CA SER A 497 10.71 5.75 -13.26
C SER A 497 10.76 4.22 -13.35
N ARG A 498 11.93 3.69 -13.05
CA ARG A 498 12.21 2.26 -12.87
C ARG A 498 12.68 2.03 -11.45
N ALA A 499 12.52 0.80 -10.98
CA ALA A 499 13.10 0.40 -9.71
C ALA A 499 14.61 0.62 -9.72
N LEU A 500 15.11 1.07 -8.57
CA LEU A 500 16.48 1.48 -8.32
C LEU A 500 16.94 2.74 -9.08
N ASP A 501 16.03 3.53 -9.63
CA ASP A 501 16.34 4.92 -9.98
C ASP A 501 16.59 5.74 -8.71
N ILE A 502 17.71 6.46 -8.69
CA ILE A 502 18.11 7.42 -7.66
C ILE A 502 17.90 8.82 -8.23
N LEU A 503 17.03 9.58 -7.59
CA LEU A 503 16.73 10.97 -7.94
C LEU A 503 17.58 11.90 -7.08
N ARG A 504 18.65 12.40 -7.69
CA ARG A 504 19.72 13.12 -7.01
C ARG A 504 19.63 14.62 -7.22
N ALA A 505 19.91 15.38 -6.15
CA ALA A 505 20.04 16.83 -6.23
C ALA A 505 21.19 17.24 -7.15
N THR A 506 20.95 18.25 -7.98
CA THR A 506 22.01 18.93 -8.71
C THR A 506 22.28 20.31 -8.10
N PRO A 507 23.51 20.84 -8.18
CA PRO A 507 23.88 22.12 -7.57
C PRO A 507 23.06 23.32 -8.06
N ASP A 508 22.53 23.26 -9.28
CA ASP A 508 21.67 24.29 -9.87
C ASP A 508 20.22 24.23 -9.35
N GLY A 509 19.92 23.35 -8.40
CA GLY A 509 18.58 23.16 -7.81
C GLY A 509 17.67 22.22 -8.60
N GLY A 510 18.21 21.49 -9.58
CA GLY A 510 17.49 20.50 -10.37
C GLY A 510 17.52 19.10 -9.75
N THR A 511 17.12 18.12 -10.56
CA THR A 511 17.16 16.69 -10.21
C THR A 511 17.70 15.92 -11.40
N THR A 512 18.73 15.11 -11.18
CA THR A 512 19.20 14.12 -12.16
C THR A 512 18.78 12.73 -11.72
N VAL A 513 18.55 11.85 -12.67
CA VAL A 513 18.28 10.44 -12.40
C VAL A 513 19.56 9.64 -12.63
N VAL A 514 19.94 8.83 -11.65
CA VAL A 514 21.07 7.90 -11.72
C VAL A 514 20.53 6.53 -11.38
N SER A 515 20.83 5.50 -12.19
CA SER A 515 20.46 4.14 -11.79
C SER A 515 21.43 3.63 -10.73
N ALA A 516 20.94 3.03 -9.65
CA ALA A 516 21.77 2.25 -8.74
C ALA A 516 22.30 0.96 -9.42
N GLY A 517 21.71 0.57 -10.54
CA GLY A 517 22.09 -0.58 -11.36
C GLY A 517 22.20 -1.87 -10.55
N GLU A 518 23.17 -2.71 -10.93
CA GLU A 518 23.47 -3.97 -10.24
C GLU A 518 23.90 -3.77 -8.77
N GLN A 519 24.27 -2.56 -8.33
CA GLN A 519 24.86 -2.36 -7.02
C GLN A 519 23.89 -2.61 -5.87
N LEU A 520 22.62 -2.24 -6.08
CA LEU A 520 21.52 -2.42 -5.14
C LEU A 520 20.50 -3.46 -5.65
N PHE A 521 20.87 -4.24 -6.68
CA PHE A 521 20.01 -5.30 -7.17
C PHE A 521 19.84 -6.38 -6.09
N PRO A 522 18.63 -6.92 -5.87
CA PRO A 522 18.35 -7.81 -4.73
C PRO A 522 19.30 -9.01 -4.61
N LEU A 523 19.63 -9.65 -5.73
CA LEU A 523 20.56 -10.78 -5.74
C LEU A 523 21.99 -10.36 -5.37
N THR A 524 22.44 -9.19 -5.84
CA THR A 524 23.73 -8.61 -5.45
C THR A 524 23.79 -8.33 -3.96
N LEU A 525 22.72 -7.77 -3.42
CA LEU A 525 22.59 -7.48 -1.98
C LEU A 525 22.65 -8.76 -1.15
N TYR A 526 21.87 -9.79 -1.51
CA TYR A 526 21.89 -11.08 -0.83
C TYR A 526 23.29 -11.73 -0.81
N ARG A 527 23.99 -11.69 -1.95
CA ARG A 527 25.33 -12.28 -2.11
C ARG A 527 26.39 -11.66 -1.21
N LEU A 528 26.20 -10.42 -0.75
CA LEU A 528 27.15 -9.76 0.13
C LEU A 528 27.39 -10.56 1.41
N ASP A 529 26.34 -11.12 2.00
CA ASP A 529 26.42 -11.76 3.31
C ASP A 529 26.22 -13.27 3.26
N HIS A 530 25.57 -13.79 2.21
CA HIS A 530 25.15 -15.20 2.14
C HIS A 530 25.73 -15.98 0.95
N GLY A 531 26.43 -15.33 0.02
CA GLY A 531 26.91 -15.96 -1.21
C GLY A 531 25.78 -16.32 -2.20
N ASP A 532 26.02 -17.26 -3.11
CA ASP A 532 25.03 -17.67 -4.11
C ASP A 532 23.85 -18.43 -3.49
N PRO A 533 22.59 -18.04 -3.78
CA PRO A 533 21.42 -18.78 -3.36
C PRO A 533 21.47 -20.26 -3.81
N PRO A 534 20.96 -21.20 -2.98
CA PRO A 534 21.06 -22.64 -3.28
C PRO A 534 20.42 -23.06 -4.61
N PHE A 535 19.33 -22.39 -5.00
CA PHE A 535 18.57 -22.71 -6.22
C PHE A 535 19.18 -22.16 -7.51
N LEU A 536 20.14 -21.22 -7.44
CA LEU A 536 20.87 -20.74 -8.64
C LEU A 536 22.06 -21.62 -9.02
N LYS A 537 22.40 -22.63 -8.21
CA LYS A 537 23.49 -23.57 -8.49
C LYS A 537 23.07 -24.76 -9.37
N ARG A 538 21.95 -24.66 -10.09
CA ARG A 538 21.39 -25.74 -10.92
C ARG A 538 21.57 -25.49 -12.40
#